data_AF-A0A3C0QWH7-F1
#
_entry.id   AF-A0A3C0QWH7-F1
#
_cell.length_a   1.000
_cell.length_b   1.000
_cell.length_c   1.000
_cell.angle_alpha   90.00
_cell.angle_beta   90.00
_cell.angle_gamma   90.00
#
_symmetry.space_group_name_H-M   'P 1'
#
loop_
_entity.id
_entity.type
_entity.pdbx_description
1 polymer ?
#
loop_
_entity_poly.entity_id
_entity_poly.type
_entity_poly.pdbx_seq_one_letter_code
_entity_poly.pdbx_strand_id
1 'polypeptide(L)'
;MINDASHIVYNRPSWDEYFMEIAHTVSKRATCDRGRSGCVIVRDKQILVTGYVGSPRGMAHCDDVGHQLKRVVHEDGSVLTHCVRTIHV
;
A
#
# COMPACT_ATOMS: atom_id res chain seq x y z
N MET A 1 30.79 -0.15 38.72
CA MET A 1 31.30 -0.99 37.63
C MET A 1 30.09 -1.48 36.85
N ILE A 2 30.10 -1.20 35.56
CA ILE A 2 28.98 -1.27 34.63
C ILE A 2 28.63 -2.73 34.40
N ASN A 3 27.40 -3.15 34.70
CA ASN A 3 26.90 -4.45 34.26
C ASN A 3 25.37 -4.40 34.15
N ASP A 4 24.88 -3.93 33.00
CA ASP A 4 23.53 -4.24 32.55
C ASP A 4 23.52 -4.37 31.03
N ALA A 5 24.27 -5.35 30.54
CA ALA A 5 24.08 -5.85 29.19
C ALA A 5 22.81 -6.70 29.21
N SER A 6 21.66 -6.03 29.13
CA SER A 6 20.38 -6.67 28.85
C SER A 6 20.54 -7.48 27.56
N HIS A 7 20.57 -8.81 27.71
CA HIS A 7 20.58 -9.72 26.58
C HIS A 7 19.33 -9.45 25.75
N ILE A 8 19.49 -8.79 24.60
CA ILE A 8 18.39 -8.59 23.66
C ILE A 8 18.07 -9.96 23.06
N VAL A 9 17.04 -10.62 23.60
CA VAL A 9 16.50 -11.85 23.04
C VAL A 9 15.84 -11.50 21.71
N TYR A 10 16.38 -12.02 20.62
CA TYR A 10 15.78 -11.86 19.30
C TYR A 10 14.42 -12.56 19.28
N ASN A 11 13.34 -11.77 19.15
CA ASN A 11 12.01 -12.30 18.94
C ASN A 11 11.72 -12.38 17.43
N ARG A 12 11.60 -13.60 16.90
CA ARG A 12 11.28 -13.82 15.49
C ARG A 12 9.81 -13.42 15.23
N PRO A 13 9.53 -12.53 14.27
CA PRO A 13 8.14 -12.17 13.94
C PRO A 13 7.32 -13.38 13.51
N SER A 14 6.03 -13.32 13.82
CA SER A 14 5.03 -14.21 13.21
C SER A 14 4.94 -13.97 11.71
N TRP A 15 4.29 -14.89 11.00
CA TRP A 15 4.07 -14.73 9.56
C TRP A 15 3.18 -13.52 9.24
N ASP A 16 2.14 -13.28 10.03
CA ASP A 16 1.23 -12.16 9.81
C ASP A 16 1.94 -10.82 10.01
N GLU A 17 2.73 -10.69 11.08
CA GLU A 17 3.54 -9.48 11.31
C GLU A 17 4.51 -9.25 10.14
N TYR A 18 5.25 -10.30 9.74
CA TYR A 18 6.18 -10.22 8.62
C TYR A 18 5.50 -9.76 7.32
N PHE A 19 4.35 -10.35 6.95
CA PHE A 19 3.65 -9.99 5.72
C PHE A 19 2.99 -8.61 5.81
N MET A 20 2.47 -8.22 6.97
CA MET A 20 1.90 -6.89 7.17
C MET A 20 2.96 -5.79 7.12
N GLU A 21 4.13 -6.02 7.69
CA GLU A 21 5.27 -5.11 7.59
C GLU A 21 5.74 -4.93 6.14
N ILE A 22 5.73 -6.02 5.35
CA ILE A 22 6.02 -5.96 3.91
C ILE A 22 4.94 -5.15 3.19
N ALA A 23 3.66 -5.41 3.42
CA ALA A 23 2.56 -4.66 2.78
C ALA A 23 2.69 -3.16 3.08
N HIS A 24 2.99 -2.79 4.32
CA HIS A 24 3.26 -1.40 4.71
C HIS A 24 4.53 -0.83 4.06
N THR A 25 5.58 -1.63 3.93
CA THR A 25 6.80 -1.20 3.23
C THR A 25 6.55 -0.94 1.75
N VAL A 26 5.78 -1.81 1.09
CA VAL A 26 5.37 -1.67 -0.32
C VAL A 26 4.48 -0.43 -0.50
N SER A 27 3.58 -0.15 0.44
CA SER A 27 2.67 1.00 0.37
C SER A 27 3.39 2.35 0.37
N LYS A 28 4.62 2.43 0.92
CA LYS A 28 5.44 3.66 0.89
C LYS A 28 5.77 4.12 -0.53
N ARG A 29 5.71 3.23 -1.53
CA ARG A 29 5.88 3.56 -2.95
C ARG A 29 4.59 3.95 -3.68
N ALA A 30 3.44 3.86 -3.01
CA ALA A 30 2.17 4.32 -3.59
C ALA A 30 2.25 5.79 -3.98
N THR A 31 1.57 6.18 -5.06
CA THR A 31 1.72 7.50 -5.67
C THR A 31 0.43 8.31 -5.63
N CYS A 32 -0.43 8.05 -4.65
CA CYS A 32 -1.68 8.77 -4.40
C CYS A 32 -1.86 8.99 -2.90
N ASP A 33 -1.83 10.24 -2.46
CA ASP A 33 -2.00 10.63 -1.06
C ASP A 33 -3.43 10.40 -0.50
N ARG A 34 -4.43 10.28 -1.36
CA ARG A 34 -5.81 9.89 -0.99
C ARG A 34 -5.93 8.44 -0.49
N GLY A 35 -4.89 7.63 -0.67
CA GLY A 35 -4.87 6.23 -0.24
C GLY A 35 -3.57 5.55 -0.64
N ARG A 36 -2.57 5.61 0.26
CA ARG A 36 -1.28 4.94 0.08
C ARG A 36 -1.36 3.49 0.54
N SER A 37 -2.08 2.66 -0.21
CA SER A 37 -2.23 1.23 0.10
C SER A 37 -1.15 0.38 -0.56
N GLY A 38 -0.79 -0.71 0.11
CA GLY A 38 0.11 -1.74 -0.38
C GLY A 38 -0.53 -3.11 -0.16
N CYS A 39 -0.16 -4.08 -1.00
CA CYS A 39 -0.69 -5.42 -1.00
C CYS A 39 0.44 -6.43 -1.15
N VAL A 40 0.28 -7.59 -0.51
CA VAL A 40 1.12 -8.77 -0.68
C VAL A 40 0.20 -9.98 -0.84
N ILE A 41 0.45 -10.80 -1.87
CA ILE A 41 -0.25 -12.07 -2.08
C ILE A 41 0.72 -13.20 -1.77
N VAL A 42 0.31 -14.08 -0.86
CA VAL A 42 1.15 -15.15 -0.30
C VAL A 42 0.47 -16.50 -0.50
N ARG A 43 1.26 -17.54 -0.80
CA ARG A 43 0.83 -18.94 -0.76
C ARG A 43 1.92 -19.76 -0.11
N ASP A 44 1.55 -20.65 0.82
CA ASP A 44 2.49 -21.54 1.51
C ASP A 44 3.70 -20.79 2.12
N LYS A 45 3.43 -19.60 2.68
CA LYS A 45 4.43 -18.68 3.26
C LYS A 45 5.46 -18.13 2.25
N GLN A 46 5.20 -18.28 0.95
CA GLN A 46 5.98 -17.69 -0.13
C GLN A 46 5.22 -16.51 -0.74
N ILE A 47 5.91 -15.38 -0.89
CA ILE A 47 5.36 -14.20 -1.56
C ILE A 47 5.30 -14.48 -3.06
N LEU A 48 4.10 -14.37 -3.63
CA LEU A 48 3.88 -14.53 -5.07
C LEU A 48 4.00 -13.18 -5.80
N VAL A 49 3.40 -12.14 -5.23
CA VAL A 49 3.40 -10.79 -5.81
C VAL A 49 3.18 -9.74 -4.74
N THR A 50 3.70 -8.54 -4.99
CA THR A 50 3.43 -7.32 -4.23
C THR A 50 2.88 -6.24 -5.17
N GLY A 51 2.14 -5.30 -4.61
CA GLY A 51 1.59 -4.17 -5.38
C GLY A 51 1.28 -2.98 -4.49
N TYR A 52 1.22 -1.80 -5.09
CA TYR A 52 0.83 -0.56 -4.43
C TYR A 52 -0.06 0.27 -5.34
N VAL A 53 -0.80 1.21 -4.75
CA VAL A 53 -1.66 2.14 -5.49
C VAL A 53 -0.83 3.05 -6.39
N GLY A 54 -1.10 3.01 -7.70
CA GLY A 54 -0.33 3.77 -8.69
C GLY A 54 -1.03 3.83 -10.04
N SER A 55 -0.51 4.69 -10.91
CA SER A 55 -0.95 4.77 -12.30
C SER A 55 -0.39 3.59 -13.10
N PRO A 56 -1.09 3.14 -14.16
CA PRO A 56 -0.53 2.19 -15.11
C PRO A 56 0.83 2.65 -15.65
N ARG A 57 1.67 1.70 -16.06
CA ARG A 57 3.00 2.00 -16.60
C ARG A 57 2.91 2.98 -17.76
N GLY A 58 3.74 4.03 -17.73
CA GLY A 58 3.79 5.07 -18.75
C GLY A 58 2.77 6.20 -18.58
N MET A 59 1.90 6.13 -17.57
CA MET A 59 0.99 7.22 -17.21
C MET A 59 1.54 8.05 -16.05
N ALA A 60 1.18 9.33 -15.99
CA ALA A 60 1.61 10.21 -14.92
C ALA A 60 0.95 9.84 -13.57
N HIS A 61 1.69 10.00 -12.48
CA HIS A 61 1.21 9.71 -11.13
C HIS A 61 0.50 10.91 -10.49
N CYS A 62 -0.27 10.66 -9.42
CA CYS A 62 -0.92 11.76 -8.71
C CYS A 62 0.10 12.70 -8.05
N ASP A 63 1.16 12.13 -7.48
CA ASP A 63 2.24 12.88 -6.83
C ASP A 63 2.97 13.83 -7.82
N ASP A 64 2.96 13.53 -9.12
CA ASP A 64 3.66 14.33 -10.13
C ASP A 64 2.79 15.48 -10.67
N VAL A 65 1.54 15.18 -11.03
CA VAL A 65 0.69 16.12 -11.80
C VAL A 65 -0.72 16.30 -11.22
N GLY A 66 -0.90 15.96 -9.94
CA GLY A 66 -2.14 16.14 -9.17
C GLY A 66 -3.17 15.01 -9.31
N HIS A 67 -4.39 15.18 -8.82
CA HIS A 67 -5.44 14.18 -9.02
C HIS A 67 -6.23 14.42 -10.30
N GLN A 68 -6.72 13.33 -10.90
CA GLN A 68 -7.71 13.40 -11.98
C GLN A 68 -9.08 12.99 -11.42
N LEU A 69 -9.79 13.94 -10.83
CA LEU A 69 -11.09 13.69 -10.23
C LEU A 69 -12.21 13.72 -11.29
N LYS A 70 -13.11 12.73 -11.24
CA LYS A 70 -14.29 12.61 -12.10
C LYS A 70 -15.53 12.42 -11.24
N ARG A 71 -16.61 13.11 -11.59
CA ARG A 71 -17.95 12.85 -11.05
C ARG A 71 -18.55 11.65 -11.77
N VAL A 72 -19.00 10.67 -11.01
CA VAL A 72 -19.66 9.46 -11.48
C VAL A 72 -21.07 9.46 -10.91
N VAL A 73 -22.04 9.28 -11.79
CA VAL A 73 -23.45 9.10 -11.42
C VAL A 73 -23.73 7.61 -11.49
N HIS A 74 -24.18 7.04 -10.37
CA HIS A 74 -24.53 5.62 -10.28
C HIS A 74 -25.98 5.39 -10.72
N GLU A 75 -26.34 4.14 -10.97
CA GLU A 75 -27.68 3.74 -11.42
C GLU A 75 -28.79 4.09 -10.40
N ASP A 76 -28.45 4.15 -9.11
CA ASP A 76 -29.35 4.55 -8.03
C ASP A 76 -29.51 6.08 -7.89
N GLY A 77 -28.86 6.86 -8.76
CA GLY A 77 -28.87 8.32 -8.75
C GLY A 77 -27.86 8.95 -7.79
N SER A 78 -27.07 8.16 -7.04
CA SER A 78 -26.00 8.69 -6.20
C SER A 78 -24.86 9.27 -7.04
N VAL A 79 -24.23 10.33 -6.55
CA VAL A 79 -23.11 11.00 -7.24
C VAL A 79 -21.87 10.97 -6.37
N LEU A 80 -20.84 10.27 -6.85
CA LEU A 80 -19.56 10.17 -6.18
C LEU A 80 -18.45 10.82 -7.02
N THR A 81 -17.39 11.25 -6.34
CA THR A 81 -16.19 11.81 -6.99
C THR A 81 -15.02 10.87 -6.80
N HIS A 82 -14.55 10.28 -7.91
CA HIS A 82 -13.46 9.31 -7.91
C HIS A 82 -12.22 9.87 -8.61
N CYS A 83 -11.04 9.56 -8.10
CA CYS A 83 -9.80 9.75 -8.84
C CYS A 83 -9.67 8.61 -9.86
N VAL A 84 -9.42 8.95 -11.12
CA VAL A 84 -9.26 7.96 -12.20
C VAL A 84 -7.82 7.83 -12.70
N ARG A 85 -6.87 8.52 -12.06
CA ARG A 85 -5.45 8.49 -12.45
C ARG A 85 -4.73 7.23 -11.96
N THR A 86 -5.01 6.85 -10.73
CA THR A 86 -4.35 5.73 -10.05
C THR A 86 -5.37 4.63 -9.83
N ILE A 87 -4.92 3.38 -9.90
CA ILE A 87 -5.73 2.23 -9.56
C ILE A 87 -5.61 2.04 -8.05
N HIS A 88 -6.72 2.27 -7.35
CA HIS A 88 -6.86 1.94 -5.95
C HIS A 88 -7.45 0.53 -5.85
N VAL A 89 -6.78 -0.33 -5.09
CA VAL A 89 -7.26 -1.66 -4.69
C VAL A 89 -7.93 -1.61 -3.34
#